data_AF-A0A963E256-F1
#
_entry.id   AF-A0A963E256-F1
#
_cell.length_a   1.000
_cell.length_b   1.000
_cell.length_c   1.000
_cell.angle_alpha   90.00
_cell.angle_beta   90.00
_cell.angle_gamma   90.00
#
_symmetry.space_group_name_H-M   'P 1'
#
loop_
_entity.id
_entity.type
_entity.pdbx_description
1 polymer ?
#
loop_
_entity_poly.entity_id
_entity_poly.type
_entity_poly.pdbx_seq_one_letter_code
_entity_poly.pdbx_strand_id
1 'polypeptide(L)'
;KFLMAGKSGLNLTKDEPLSEFVPNYAESGDWLRPMLAEFGPAQVQAWARALGCDVFTGTSGRVFPRAMKASPLLRAWLRDLGARGLDLRTRWRWTGLSEGFVFDTPQGPQTLRPVATVLALGGASWARLGSDGAWASILAAQGIPLVPFQPANMGFLAAWSPHMTPH
;
A
#
# COMPACT_ATOMS: atom_id res chain seq x y z
N LYS A 1 -5.96 -2.57 3.97
CA LYS A 1 -4.94 -1.83 4.75
C LYS A 1 -5.22 -0.33 4.87
N PHE A 2 -5.50 0.38 3.78
CA PHE A 2 -5.78 1.83 3.79
C PHE A 2 -6.72 2.31 4.91
N LEU A 3 -7.87 1.65 5.11
CA LEU A 3 -8.84 2.00 6.15
C LEU A 3 -8.37 1.72 7.59
N MET A 4 -7.33 0.90 7.77
CA MET A 4 -6.76 0.54 9.07
C MET A 4 -5.50 1.35 9.39
N ALA A 5 -4.90 2.00 8.40
CA ALA A 5 -3.69 2.77 8.57
C ALA A 5 -3.92 3.93 9.54
N GLY A 6 -3.05 4.07 10.55
CA GLY A 6 -3.20 5.07 11.60
C GLY A 6 -4.49 4.94 12.42
N LYS A 7 -5.18 3.79 12.33
CA LYS A 7 -6.40 3.36 13.06
C LYS A 7 -7.13 4.49 13.78
N SER A 8 -7.75 5.47 13.14
CA SER A 8 -8.18 5.59 11.75
C SER A 8 -8.04 7.03 11.27
N GLY A 9 -7.04 7.73 11.81
CA GLY A 9 -6.66 9.08 11.39
C GLY A 9 -5.83 9.16 10.12
N LEU A 10 -5.51 8.03 9.45
CA LEU A 10 -4.71 7.91 8.22
C LEU A 10 -3.48 8.84 8.16
N ASN A 11 -2.32 8.35 8.58
CA ASN A 11 -1.05 9.02 8.24
C ASN A 11 -0.82 8.87 6.73
N LEU A 12 -1.12 9.92 5.97
CA LEU A 12 -1.18 9.89 4.51
C LEU A 12 0.20 10.04 3.87
N THR A 13 1.00 10.97 4.39
CA THR A 13 2.37 11.24 3.93
C THR A 13 3.14 11.99 5.04
N LYS A 14 4.38 12.40 4.75
CA LYS A 14 5.20 13.24 5.63
C LYS A 14 5.60 14.52 4.89
N ASP A 15 5.33 15.66 5.49
CA ASP A 15 5.56 17.00 4.94
C ASP A 15 7.01 17.42 5.16
N GLU A 16 7.87 17.07 4.20
CA GLU A 16 9.30 17.36 4.23
C GLU A 16 9.85 17.49 2.80
N PRO A 17 10.96 18.21 2.58
CA PRO A 17 11.55 18.37 1.26
C PRO A 17 12.04 17.01 0.72
N LEU A 18 12.09 16.89 -0.61
CA LEU A 18 12.46 15.63 -1.27
C LEU A 18 13.83 15.08 -0.82
N SER A 19 14.79 15.97 -0.51
CA SER A 19 16.11 15.62 0.01
C SER A 19 16.07 14.90 1.36
N GLU A 20 15.06 15.17 2.18
CA GLU A 20 14.83 14.52 3.47
C GLU A 20 13.87 13.32 3.34
N PHE A 21 12.93 13.39 2.37
CA PHE A 21 11.94 12.35 2.15
C PHE A 21 12.53 11.06 1.58
N VAL A 22 13.37 11.16 0.53
CA VAL A 22 13.95 10.00 -0.19
C VAL A 22 14.78 9.09 0.73
N PRO A 23 15.63 9.59 1.65
CA PRO A 23 16.37 8.75 2.60
C PRO A 23 15.50 7.82 3.47
N ASN A 24 14.23 8.14 3.73
CA ASN A 24 13.34 7.25 4.51
C ASN A 24 13.04 5.91 3.80
N TYR A 25 13.37 5.79 2.51
CA TYR A 25 13.23 4.56 1.73
C TYR A 25 14.51 3.71 1.71
N ALA A 26 15.53 4.09 2.47
CA ALA A 26 16.79 3.35 2.64
C ALA A 26 17.43 2.98 1.29
N GLU A 27 17.80 1.71 1.09
CA GLU A 27 18.42 1.20 -0.14
C GLU A 27 17.54 1.39 -1.39
N SER A 28 16.25 1.63 -1.21
CA SER A 28 15.31 1.88 -2.32
C SER A 28 15.26 3.35 -2.76
N GLY A 29 15.93 4.26 -2.06
CA GLY A 29 15.86 5.70 -2.32
C GLY A 29 16.24 6.07 -3.75
N ASP A 30 17.31 5.49 -4.29
CA ASP A 30 17.84 5.87 -5.61
C ASP A 30 16.87 5.56 -6.75
N TRP A 31 16.27 4.36 -6.75
CA TRP A 31 15.34 3.96 -7.80
C TRP A 31 13.96 4.60 -7.65
N LEU A 32 13.56 4.94 -6.42
CA LEU A 32 12.30 5.64 -6.15
C LEU A 32 12.38 7.14 -6.39
N ARG A 33 13.57 7.75 -6.28
CA ARG A 33 13.77 9.20 -6.42
C ARG A 33 13.05 9.84 -7.61
N PRO A 34 13.14 9.35 -8.85
CA PRO A 34 12.43 9.98 -9.98
C PRO A 34 10.90 9.95 -9.80
N MET A 35 10.35 8.85 -9.28
CA MET A 35 8.92 8.70 -9.02
C MET A 35 8.47 9.63 -7.88
N LEU A 36 9.27 9.73 -6.82
CA LEU A 36 9.00 10.62 -5.68
C LEU A 36 9.19 12.10 -6.03
N ALA A 37 9.99 12.43 -7.04
CA ALA A 37 10.10 13.78 -7.57
C ALA A 37 8.86 14.18 -8.39
N GLU A 38 8.27 13.24 -9.14
CA GLU A 38 7.05 13.46 -9.92
C GLU A 38 5.80 13.48 -9.02
N PHE A 39 5.71 12.55 -8.06
CA PHE A 39 4.56 12.39 -7.18
C PHE A 39 4.99 12.21 -5.71
N GLY A 40 5.50 13.29 -5.13
CA GLY A 40 5.99 13.35 -3.75
C GLY A 40 4.94 13.79 -2.73
N PRO A 41 5.36 14.15 -1.50
CA PRO A 41 4.45 14.54 -0.42
C PRO A 41 3.50 15.67 -0.78
N ALA A 42 3.98 16.70 -1.48
CA ALA A 42 3.15 17.82 -1.91
C ALA A 42 2.03 17.37 -2.87
N GLN A 43 2.35 16.49 -3.82
CA GLN A 43 1.38 15.93 -4.76
C GLN A 43 0.35 15.05 -4.05
N VAL A 44 0.76 14.24 -3.08
CA VAL A 44 -0.16 13.45 -2.25
C VAL A 44 -1.14 14.34 -1.48
N GLN A 45 -0.66 15.43 -0.89
CA GLN A 45 -1.53 16.40 -0.20
C GLN A 45 -2.50 17.10 -1.16
N ALA A 46 -2.01 17.52 -2.34
CA ALA A 46 -2.84 18.16 -3.36
C ALA A 46 -3.92 17.20 -3.89
N TRP A 47 -3.56 15.94 -4.13
CA TRP A 47 -4.49 14.88 -4.53
C TRP A 47 -5.59 14.66 -3.49
N ALA A 48 -5.26 14.60 -2.21
CA ALA A 48 -6.27 14.47 -1.16
C ALA A 48 -7.23 15.67 -1.14
N ARG A 49 -6.71 16.90 -1.23
CA ARG A 49 -7.53 18.13 -1.28
C ARG A 49 -8.43 18.18 -2.51
N ALA A 50 -7.93 17.77 -3.67
CA ALA A 50 -8.72 17.68 -4.91
C ALA A 50 -9.90 16.71 -4.79
N LEU A 51 -9.78 15.68 -3.95
CA LEU A 51 -10.87 14.75 -3.62
C LEU A 51 -11.77 15.24 -2.47
N GLY A 52 -11.64 16.50 -2.05
CA GLY A 52 -12.39 17.09 -0.95
C GLY A 52 -11.95 16.63 0.44
N CYS A 53 -10.73 16.11 0.57
CA CYS A 53 -10.14 15.72 1.83
C CYS A 53 -9.12 16.76 2.29
N ASP A 54 -9.55 17.68 3.16
CA ASP A 54 -8.62 18.58 3.84
C ASP A 54 -7.65 17.81 4.72
N VAL A 55 -6.39 18.24 4.71
CA VAL A 55 -5.30 17.64 5.49
C VAL A 55 -4.60 18.69 6.35
N PHE A 56 -3.96 18.23 7.43
CA PHE A 56 -3.10 19.04 8.29
C PHE A 56 -1.82 18.29 8.63
N THR A 57 -0.75 19.04 8.87
CA THR A 57 0.56 18.52 9.29
C THR A 57 0.68 18.57 10.81
N GLY A 58 0.97 17.44 11.44
CA GLY A 58 1.25 17.35 12.87
C GLY A 58 2.70 17.74 13.20
N THR A 59 3.02 17.89 14.47
CA THR A 59 4.36 18.31 14.95
C THR A 59 5.51 17.37 14.53
N SER A 60 5.21 16.13 14.15
CA SER A 60 6.18 15.15 13.64
C SER A 60 6.37 15.21 12.11
N GLY A 61 5.78 16.19 11.44
CA GLY A 61 5.73 16.29 9.97
C GLY A 61 4.73 15.33 9.32
N ARG A 62 4.11 14.42 10.08
CA ARG A 62 3.09 13.49 9.55
C ARG A 62 1.83 14.24 9.16
N VAL A 63 1.25 13.86 8.01
CA VAL A 63 0.08 14.51 7.43
C VAL A 63 -1.15 13.62 7.59
N PHE A 64 -2.25 14.20 8.08
CA PHE A 64 -3.48 13.48 8.36
C PHE A 64 -4.69 14.20 7.76
N PRO A 65 -5.74 13.49 7.31
CA PRO A 65 -7.05 14.06 7.08
C PRO A 65 -7.56 14.82 8.31
N ARG A 66 -8.08 16.02 8.13
CA ARG A 66 -8.68 16.82 9.21
C ARG A 66 -9.85 16.11 9.90
N ALA A 67 -10.62 15.35 9.13
CA ALA A 67 -11.71 14.52 9.67
C ALA A 67 -11.24 13.30 10.48
N MET A 68 -9.93 13.04 10.52
CA MET A 68 -9.30 11.89 11.18
C MET A 68 -9.97 10.56 10.80
N LYS A 69 -10.35 10.43 9.53
CA LYS A 69 -10.98 9.24 8.93
C LYS A 69 -10.47 9.04 7.51
N ALA A 70 -10.04 7.82 7.19
CA ALA A 70 -9.66 7.40 5.84
C ALA A 70 -10.85 7.22 4.88
N SER A 71 -12.02 6.87 5.42
CA SER A 71 -13.15 6.40 4.60
C SER A 71 -13.75 7.44 3.66
N PRO A 72 -13.86 8.75 3.99
CA PRO A 72 -14.33 9.76 3.04
C PRO A 72 -13.43 9.88 1.81
N LEU A 73 -12.11 9.90 2.01
CA LEU A 73 -11.11 9.98 0.94
C LEU A 73 -11.21 8.77 0.00
N LEU A 74 -11.25 7.56 0.55
CA LEU A 74 -11.38 6.34 -0.27
C LEU A 74 -12.67 6.35 -1.10
N ARG A 75 -13.80 6.75 -0.50
CA ARG A 75 -15.07 6.84 -1.23
C ARG A 75 -15.02 7.89 -2.34
N ALA A 76 -14.43 9.06 -2.08
CA ALA A 76 -14.28 10.10 -3.09
C ALA A 76 -13.41 9.62 -4.25
N TRP A 77 -12.29 8.97 -3.93
CA TRP A 77 -11.39 8.42 -4.94
C TRP A 77 -12.05 7.36 -5.82
N LEU A 78 -12.76 6.39 -5.22
CA LEU A 78 -13.45 5.35 -5.98
C LEU A 78 -14.56 5.92 -6.88
N ARG A 79 -15.25 6.98 -6.44
CA ARG A 79 -16.23 7.68 -7.29
C ARG A 79 -15.57 8.40 -8.47
N ASP A 80 -14.48 9.13 -8.23
CA ASP A 80 -13.74 9.81 -9.31
C ASP A 80 -13.21 8.79 -10.34
N LEU A 81 -12.62 7.67 -9.88
CA LEU A 81 -12.18 6.60 -10.77
C LEU A 81 -13.33 5.95 -11.54
N GLY A 82 -14.47 5.71 -10.88
CA GLY A 82 -15.68 5.19 -11.53
C GLY A 82 -16.20 6.12 -12.62
N ALA A 83 -16.18 7.43 -12.38
CA ALA A 83 -16.54 8.44 -13.38
C ALA A 83 -15.58 8.47 -14.59
N ARG A 84 -14.35 7.97 -14.42
CA ARG A 84 -13.34 7.79 -15.50
C ARG A 84 -13.42 6.43 -16.18
N GLY A 85 -14.42 5.60 -15.85
CA GLY A 85 -14.63 4.30 -16.47
C GLY A 85 -13.89 3.12 -15.82
N LEU A 86 -13.45 3.25 -14.56
CA LEU A 86 -12.88 2.11 -13.81
C LEU A 86 -13.92 0.98 -13.66
N ASP A 87 -13.60 -0.19 -14.21
CA ASP A 87 -14.26 -1.46 -13.87
C ASP A 87 -13.62 -2.08 -12.63
N LEU A 88 -14.27 -1.92 -11.47
CA LEU A 88 -13.79 -2.46 -10.20
C LEU A 88 -14.39 -3.86 -9.92
N ARG A 89 -13.57 -4.89 -10.09
CA ARG A 89 -13.95 -6.28 -9.80
C ARG A 89 -13.48 -6.70 -8.41
N THR A 90 -14.44 -6.84 -7.50
CA THR A 90 -14.20 -7.32 -6.13
C THR A 90 -14.49 -8.81 -6.00
N ARG A 91 -13.87 -9.47 -5.00
CA ARG A 91 -13.93 -10.94 -4.83
C ARG A 91 -13.32 -11.73 -5.99
N TRP A 92 -12.39 -11.08 -6.71
CA TRP A 92 -11.54 -11.73 -7.72
C TRP A 92 -10.18 -11.98 -7.09
N ARG A 93 -9.76 -13.24 -7.06
CA ARG A 93 -8.45 -13.65 -6.53
C ARG A 93 -7.58 -14.12 -7.68
N TRP A 94 -6.46 -13.45 -7.91
CA TRP A 94 -5.46 -13.92 -8.86
C TRP A 94 -4.84 -15.22 -8.34
N THR A 95 -4.86 -16.28 -9.15
CA THR A 95 -4.38 -17.61 -8.78
C THR A 95 -3.18 -18.07 -9.57
N GLY A 96 -2.86 -17.40 -10.69
CA GLY A 96 -1.68 -17.75 -11.45
C GLY A 96 -1.67 -17.19 -12.87
N LEU A 97 -0.71 -17.70 -13.63
CA LEU A 97 -0.56 -17.44 -15.04
C LEU A 97 -0.72 -18.77 -15.81
N SER A 98 -1.41 -18.71 -16.94
CA SER A 98 -1.43 -19.76 -17.96
C SER A 98 -1.25 -19.11 -19.32
N GLU A 99 -2.25 -19.15 -20.20
CA GLU A 99 -2.31 -18.33 -21.41
C GLU A 99 -2.68 -16.86 -21.13
N GLY A 100 -2.92 -16.51 -19.87
CA GLY A 100 -3.22 -15.17 -19.37
C GLY A 100 -3.25 -15.16 -17.84
N PHE A 101 -3.79 -14.08 -17.26
CA PHE A 101 -3.97 -13.95 -15.81
C PHE A 101 -5.23 -14.71 -15.39
N VAL A 102 -5.06 -15.73 -14.54
CA VAL A 102 -6.16 -16.59 -14.08
C VAL A 102 -6.68 -16.11 -12.73
N PHE A 103 -7.99 -15.97 -12.62
CA PHE A 103 -8.67 -15.51 -11.41
C PHE A 103 -9.75 -16.48 -10.99
N ASP A 104 -9.82 -16.75 -9.68
CA ASP A 104 -11.05 -17.25 -9.07
C ASP A 104 -12.02 -16.08 -8.91
N THR A 105 -13.27 -16.27 -9.34
CA THR A 105 -14.31 -15.25 -9.28
C THR A 105 -15.62 -15.83 -8.77
N PRO A 106 -16.61 -15.00 -8.36
CA PRO A 106 -17.93 -15.49 -7.97
C PRO A 106 -18.67 -16.23 -9.09
N GLN A 107 -18.29 -16.04 -10.35
CA GLN A 107 -18.88 -16.68 -11.53
C GLN A 107 -18.06 -17.89 -12.01
N GLY A 108 -17.08 -18.33 -11.22
CA GLY A 108 -16.13 -19.38 -11.59
C GLY A 108 -14.81 -18.81 -12.14
N PRO A 109 -13.85 -19.67 -12.51
CA PRO A 109 -12.55 -19.24 -13.01
C PRO A 109 -12.67 -18.37 -14.27
N GLN A 110 -11.86 -17.32 -14.34
CA GLN A 110 -11.79 -16.39 -15.48
C GLN A 110 -10.33 -16.15 -15.87
N THR A 111 -10.05 -16.06 -17.18
CA THR A 111 -8.71 -15.73 -17.68
C THR A 111 -8.74 -14.41 -18.43
N LEU A 112 -7.89 -13.46 -18.04
CA LEU A 112 -7.77 -12.15 -18.65
C LEU A 112 -6.43 -11.99 -19.39
N ARG A 113 -6.46 -11.29 -20.53
CA ARG A 113 -5.28 -10.97 -21.34
C ARG A 113 -5.19 -9.45 -21.58
N PRO A 114 -4.89 -8.66 -20.54
CA PRO A 114 -4.73 -7.22 -20.72
C PRO A 114 -3.48 -6.92 -21.56
N VAL A 115 -3.50 -5.77 -22.25
CA VAL A 115 -2.33 -5.27 -23.01
C VAL A 115 -1.20 -4.82 -22.10
N ALA A 116 -1.53 -4.43 -20.86
CA ALA A 116 -0.58 -4.04 -19.83
C ALA A 116 -1.13 -4.44 -18.45
N THR A 117 -0.24 -4.89 -17.56
CA THR A 117 -0.59 -5.27 -16.20
C THR A 117 0.28 -4.54 -15.19
N VAL A 118 -0.37 -3.94 -14.18
CA VAL A 118 0.30 -3.40 -12.98
C VAL A 118 -0.07 -4.26 -11.79
N LEU A 119 0.92 -4.87 -11.14
CA LEU A 119 0.71 -5.70 -9.95
C LEU A 119 0.85 -4.86 -8.67
N ALA A 120 -0.28 -4.46 -8.09
CA ALA A 120 -0.35 -3.66 -6.85
C ALA A 120 -0.84 -4.50 -5.65
N LEU A 121 -0.17 -5.63 -5.40
CA LEU A 121 -0.68 -6.72 -4.53
C LEU A 121 -0.30 -6.58 -3.04
N GLY A 122 0.54 -5.60 -2.69
CA GLY A 122 1.06 -5.41 -1.34
C GLY A 122 2.05 -6.49 -0.89
N GLY A 123 2.42 -6.49 0.39
CA GLY A 123 3.31 -7.50 0.99
C GLY A 123 2.58 -8.55 1.85
N ALA A 124 3.33 -9.34 2.62
CA ALA A 124 2.80 -10.44 3.44
C ALA A 124 2.25 -10.06 4.84
N SER A 125 2.34 -8.79 5.24
CA SER A 125 1.88 -8.36 6.58
C SER A 125 0.35 -8.19 6.64
N TRP A 126 -0.25 -8.41 7.82
CA TRP A 126 -1.69 -8.25 8.02
C TRP A 126 -2.55 -9.03 7.02
N ALA A 127 -2.22 -10.31 6.78
CA ALA A 127 -2.87 -11.20 5.80
C ALA A 127 -4.40 -11.18 5.85
N ARG A 128 -4.99 -11.08 7.04
CA ARG A 128 -6.44 -10.93 7.25
C ARG A 128 -7.10 -9.74 6.53
N LEU A 129 -6.33 -8.75 6.07
CA LEU A 129 -6.81 -7.59 5.31
C LEU A 129 -6.66 -7.76 3.78
N GLY A 130 -6.20 -8.92 3.32
CA GLY A 130 -6.15 -9.31 1.90
C GLY A 130 -4.75 -9.37 1.28
N SER A 131 -3.75 -8.72 1.86
CA SER A 131 -2.36 -8.82 1.36
C SER A 131 -1.62 -9.89 2.16
N ASP A 132 -1.47 -11.08 1.58
CA ASP A 132 -0.92 -12.28 2.22
C ASP A 132 0.45 -12.71 1.65
N GLY A 133 0.90 -12.09 0.56
CA GLY A 133 2.16 -12.40 -0.11
C GLY A 133 2.13 -13.66 -0.97
N ALA A 134 0.97 -14.32 -1.15
CA ALA A 134 0.86 -15.56 -1.93
C ALA A 134 1.28 -15.39 -3.40
N TRP A 135 1.19 -14.16 -3.92
CA TRP A 135 1.65 -13.81 -5.26
C TRP A 135 3.14 -14.07 -5.51
N ALA A 136 3.97 -14.07 -4.47
CA ALA A 136 5.41 -14.28 -4.61
C ALA A 136 5.71 -15.67 -5.21
N SER A 137 5.00 -16.71 -4.76
CA SER A 137 5.16 -18.06 -5.31
C SER A 137 4.73 -18.15 -6.77
N ILE A 138 3.70 -17.39 -7.18
CA ILE A 138 3.24 -17.32 -8.56
C ILE A 138 4.35 -16.76 -9.46
N LEU A 139 4.96 -15.63 -9.06
CA LEU A 139 6.02 -14.99 -9.84
C LEU A 139 7.32 -15.82 -9.83
N ALA A 140 7.68 -16.43 -8.70
CA ALA A 140 8.83 -17.32 -8.60
C ALA A 140 8.70 -18.53 -9.54
N ALA A 141 7.49 -19.09 -9.68
CA ALA A 141 7.22 -20.17 -10.63
C ALA A 141 7.38 -19.74 -12.11
N GLN A 142 7.33 -18.44 -12.41
CA GLN A 142 7.66 -17.88 -13.73
C GLN A 142 9.15 -17.54 -13.88
N GLY A 143 10.01 -17.92 -12.92
CA GLY A 143 11.43 -17.64 -12.96
C GLY A 143 11.80 -16.19 -12.61
N ILE A 144 10.86 -15.40 -12.07
CA ILE A 144 11.16 -14.03 -11.63
C ILE A 144 11.93 -14.09 -10.30
N PRO A 145 13.12 -13.49 -10.22
CA PRO A 145 13.89 -13.46 -8.98
C PRO A 145 13.18 -12.59 -7.95
N LEU A 146 13.04 -13.10 -6.73
CA LEU A 146 12.39 -12.40 -5.61
C LEU A 146 13.27 -12.44 -4.38
N VAL A 147 13.28 -11.34 -3.64
CA VAL A 147 13.83 -11.31 -2.28
C VAL A 147 12.76 -11.85 -1.32
N PRO A 148 13.07 -12.85 -0.46
CA PRO A 148 12.09 -13.38 0.49
C PRO A 148 11.53 -12.30 1.41
N PHE A 149 10.25 -12.40 1.74
CA PHE A 149 9.64 -11.47 2.70
C PHE A 149 10.31 -11.57 4.06
N GLN A 150 10.63 -10.42 4.63
CA GLN A 150 11.07 -10.28 6.01
C GLN A 150 10.13 -9.33 6.75
N PRO A 151 9.89 -9.55 8.05
CA PRO A 151 9.10 -8.61 8.83
C PRO A 151 9.88 -7.28 8.99
N ALA A 152 9.15 -6.17 8.97
CA ALA A 152 9.65 -4.82 9.25
C ALA A 152 8.59 -4.06 10.08
N ASN A 153 9.03 -3.10 10.89
CA ASN A 153 8.16 -2.36 11.84
C ASN A 153 7.35 -3.29 12.78
N MET A 154 8.02 -4.30 13.33
CA MET A 154 7.46 -5.28 14.27
C MET A 154 8.06 -5.11 15.67
N GLY A 155 7.40 -5.71 16.66
CA GLY A 155 7.97 -5.88 18.00
C GLY A 155 9.05 -6.96 18.01
N PHE A 156 9.96 -6.87 18.97
CA PHE A 156 10.97 -7.89 19.23
C PHE A 156 10.60 -8.71 20.46
N LEU A 157 10.85 -10.02 20.40
CA LEU A 157 10.89 -10.86 21.59
C LEU A 157 12.33 -10.90 22.06
N ALA A 158 12.56 -10.46 23.29
CA ALA A 158 13.87 -10.48 23.93
C ALA A 158 13.77 -11.18 25.27
N ALA A 159 14.79 -11.98 25.61
CA ALA A 159 14.98 -12.45 26.97
C ALA A 159 15.47 -11.26 27.80
N TRP A 160 14.57 -10.66 28.57
CA TRP A 160 14.90 -9.53 29.43
C TRP A 160 15.84 -9.97 30.55
N SER A 161 16.74 -9.07 30.97
CA SER A 161 17.61 -9.33 32.11
C SER A 161 16.78 -9.49 33.40
N PRO A 162 17.33 -10.14 34.44
CA PRO A 162 16.62 -10.31 35.71
C PRO A 162 16.13 -8.99 36.35
N HIS A 163 16.79 -7.87 36.04
CA HIS A 163 16.42 -6.52 36.51
C HIS A 163 15.05 -6.02 36.00
N MET A 164 14.54 -6.58 34.91
CA MET A 164 13.25 -6.23 34.30
C MET A 164 12.13 -7.23 34.67
N THR A 165 12.38 -8.13 35.63
CA THR A 165 11.37 -9.10 36.10
C THR A 165 10.26 -8.32 36.82
N PRO A 166 8.98 -8.52 36.47
CA PRO A 166 7.88 -7.90 37.20
C PRO A 166 7.91 -8.29 38.69
N HIS A 167 7.73 -7.31 39.57
CA HIS A 167 7.49 -7.54 41.00
C HIS A 167 6.11 -8.12 41.26
#